data_AF-A0A0K1FE69-F1
#
_entry.id   AF-A0A0K1FE69-F1
#
_cell.length_a   1.000
_cell.length_b   1.000
_cell.length_c   1.000
_cell.angle_alpha   90.00
_cell.angle_beta   90.00
_cell.angle_gamma   90.00
#
_symmetry.space_group_name_H-M   'P 1'
#
loop_
_entity.id
_entity.type
_entity.pdbx_description
1 polymer ?
#
loop_
_entity_poly.entity_id
_entity_poly.type
_entity_poly.pdbx_seq_one_letter_code
_entity_poly.pdbx_strand_id
1 'polypeptide(L)'
;MTAPSSRPVAPRVVTPRPRRSYPWHTGVVATTFWVGEIFDPTAPDGSQRISTYDARWLAHYGGCDGVVVAGDCRTERRTAANGWFPTAMTPRENPFYLDVPFDDLNDPTGFATRCRVVPWAGDPGYAGRCTDRAFSYLKNRWVRVVGPHGATCYGQVQDAGPGEYHNADYVFGHADQRPVNRRYGGAGMDVSPALNGCLGFRDLDGSDDRVRWQWAEASEVPPGPWTRLVTTTPVTTD
;
A
#
# COMPACT_ATOMS: atom_id res chain seq x y z
N MET A 1 -23.25 -60.70 -2.08
CA MET A 1 -23.18 -59.40 -2.78
C MET A 1 -21.96 -58.65 -2.26
N THR A 2 -20.88 -58.63 -3.03
CA THR A 2 -19.58 -58.05 -2.68
C THR A 2 -19.56 -56.57 -3.04
N ALA A 3 -19.21 -55.71 -2.07
CA ALA A 3 -19.11 -54.26 -2.27
C ALA A 3 -17.90 -53.91 -3.16
N PRO A 4 -17.99 -52.88 -4.02
CA PRO A 4 -16.88 -52.47 -4.86
C PRO A 4 -15.80 -51.76 -4.04
N SER A 5 -14.55 -52.17 -4.28
CA SER A 5 -13.35 -51.54 -3.72
C SER A 5 -13.16 -50.14 -4.34
N SER A 6 -13.18 -49.11 -3.51
CA SER A 6 -12.81 -47.75 -3.89
C SER A 6 -11.28 -47.65 -4.03
N ARG A 7 -10.81 -47.29 -5.23
CA ARG A 7 -9.39 -46.98 -5.45
C ARG A 7 -9.05 -45.63 -4.78
N PRO A 8 -7.92 -45.52 -4.06
CA PRO A 8 -7.47 -44.23 -3.54
C PRO A 8 -7.12 -43.28 -4.70
N VAL A 9 -7.68 -42.07 -4.66
CA VAL A 9 -7.28 -40.98 -5.56
C VAL A 9 -5.89 -40.51 -5.13
N ALA A 10 -4.92 -40.55 -6.05
CA ALA A 10 -3.57 -40.07 -5.78
C ALA A 10 -3.60 -38.57 -5.41
N PRO A 11 -2.80 -38.13 -4.42
CA PRO A 11 -2.75 -36.72 -4.04
C PRO A 11 -2.28 -35.89 -5.24
N ARG A 12 -3.05 -34.85 -5.54
CA ARG A 12 -2.75 -33.92 -6.63
C ARG A 12 -1.45 -33.19 -6.28
N VAL A 13 -0.39 -33.47 -7.04
CA VAL A 13 0.88 -32.73 -6.93
C VAL A 13 0.60 -31.30 -7.38
N VAL A 14 0.44 -30.39 -6.41
CA VAL A 14 0.36 -28.96 -6.69
C VAL A 14 1.79 -28.49 -6.89
N THR A 15 2.19 -28.33 -8.16
CA THR A 15 3.45 -27.67 -8.48
C THR A 15 3.40 -26.23 -7.94
N PRO A 16 4.39 -25.80 -7.14
CA PRO A 16 4.48 -24.40 -6.71
C PRO A 16 4.53 -23.52 -7.95
N ARG A 17 3.68 -22.48 -8.00
CA ARG A 17 3.77 -21.50 -9.07
C ARG A 17 5.17 -20.84 -9.03
N PRO A 18 5.79 -20.59 -10.19
CA PRO A 18 6.99 -19.76 -10.24
C PRO A 18 6.73 -18.47 -9.47
N ARG A 19 7.63 -18.12 -8.56
CA ARG A 19 7.54 -16.86 -7.82
C ARG A 19 7.63 -15.70 -8.81
N ARG A 20 6.66 -14.78 -8.80
CA ARG A 20 6.75 -13.55 -9.60
C ARG A 20 7.94 -12.74 -9.08
N SER A 21 8.85 -12.37 -9.96
CA SER A 21 9.90 -11.40 -9.64
C SER A 21 9.36 -9.99 -9.88
N TYR A 22 9.59 -9.11 -8.92
CA TYR A 22 9.22 -7.70 -9.01
C TYR A 22 10.49 -6.85 -9.17
N PRO A 23 10.52 -5.90 -10.13
CA PRO A 23 11.66 -5.01 -10.30
C PRO A 23 11.80 -4.08 -9.10
N TRP A 24 13.04 -3.68 -8.81
CA TRP A 24 13.31 -2.62 -7.85
C TRP A 24 13.10 -1.26 -8.50
N HIS A 25 12.46 -0.37 -7.74
CA HIS A 25 12.40 1.06 -7.98
C HIS A 25 13.40 1.75 -7.06
N THR A 26 14.41 2.44 -7.60
CA THR A 26 15.53 3.00 -6.81
C THR A 26 15.57 4.52 -6.78
N GLY A 27 16.10 5.09 -5.69
CA GLY A 27 16.28 6.54 -5.56
C GLY A 27 14.96 7.32 -5.59
N VAL A 28 13.86 6.69 -5.17
CA VAL A 28 12.51 7.27 -5.16
C VAL A 28 12.38 8.19 -3.96
N VAL A 29 11.96 9.44 -4.16
CA VAL A 29 11.54 10.30 -3.04
C VAL A 29 10.26 9.74 -2.46
N ALA A 30 10.22 9.62 -1.14
CA ALA A 30 9.03 9.23 -0.40
C ALA A 30 8.68 10.29 0.64
N THR A 31 7.43 10.73 0.64
CA THR A 31 6.87 11.70 1.60
C THR A 31 6.04 10.97 2.64
N THR A 32 5.57 11.68 3.68
CA THR A 32 4.75 11.10 4.75
C THR A 32 3.35 11.67 4.69
N PHE A 33 2.36 10.79 4.76
CA PHE A 33 0.94 11.10 4.86
C PHE A 33 0.34 10.29 5.99
N TRP A 34 -0.81 10.69 6.53
CA TRP A 34 -1.43 9.95 7.61
C TRP A 34 -2.95 9.93 7.59
N VAL A 35 -3.54 8.82 8.06
CA VAL A 35 -5.00 8.72 8.19
C VAL A 35 -5.52 9.83 9.10
N GLY A 36 -6.44 10.63 8.57
CA GLY A 36 -7.02 11.78 9.25
C GLY A 36 -6.38 13.12 8.91
N GLU A 37 -5.30 13.15 8.14
CA GLU A 37 -4.72 14.39 7.61
C GLU A 37 -5.75 15.16 6.79
N ILE A 38 -5.70 16.50 6.91
CA ILE A 38 -6.35 17.44 6.01
C ILE A 38 -5.23 18.32 5.47
N PHE A 39 -4.70 17.93 4.33
CA PHE A 39 -3.59 18.60 3.65
C PHE A 39 -4.08 19.88 2.95
N ASP A 40 -5.15 19.77 2.16
CA ASP A 40 -5.82 20.88 1.48
C ASP A 40 -7.34 20.67 1.52
N PRO A 41 -8.09 21.40 2.37
CA PRO A 41 -9.54 21.22 2.49
C PRO A 41 -10.32 21.64 1.24
N THR A 42 -9.68 22.30 0.28
CA THR A 42 -10.30 22.77 -0.97
C THR A 42 -10.01 21.85 -2.16
N ALA A 43 -9.03 20.95 -2.04
CA ALA A 43 -8.69 19.98 -3.07
C ALA A 43 -9.55 18.70 -2.94
N PRO A 44 -10.01 18.09 -4.04
CA PRO A 44 -10.77 16.83 -4.00
C PRO A 44 -10.06 15.67 -3.30
N ASP A 45 -8.72 15.67 -3.36
CA ASP A 45 -7.79 14.67 -2.83
C ASP A 45 -7.01 15.18 -1.60
N GLY A 46 -7.33 16.36 -1.07
CA GLY A 46 -6.54 16.99 -0.01
C GLY A 46 -6.87 16.53 1.41
N SER A 47 -7.52 15.37 1.58
CA SER A 47 -7.88 14.83 2.88
C SER A 47 -7.78 13.31 2.92
N GLN A 48 -7.03 12.80 3.88
CA GLN A 48 -6.76 11.40 4.16
C GLN A 48 -7.72 10.87 5.23
N ARG A 49 -8.87 11.53 5.40
CA ARG A 49 -10.00 10.99 6.18
C ARG A 49 -10.72 9.87 5.43
N ILE A 50 -10.55 9.85 4.11
CA ILE A 50 -10.91 8.80 3.17
C ILE A 50 -9.66 8.43 2.37
N SER A 51 -9.68 7.30 1.67
CA SER A 51 -8.65 6.95 0.67
C SER A 51 -9.31 6.59 -0.64
N THR A 52 -8.51 6.46 -1.70
CA THR A 52 -8.86 5.86 -2.99
C THR A 52 -9.68 4.58 -2.86
N TYR A 53 -9.43 3.78 -1.81
CA TYR A 53 -10.03 2.46 -1.62
C TYR A 53 -11.03 2.38 -0.46
N ASP A 54 -11.17 3.43 0.35
CA ASP A 54 -12.01 3.40 1.54
C ASP A 54 -12.64 4.76 1.85
N ALA A 55 -13.93 4.90 1.54
CA ALA A 55 -14.74 6.08 1.84
C ALA A 55 -14.99 6.32 3.34
N ARG A 56 -14.62 5.37 4.20
CA ARG A 56 -14.75 5.44 5.67
C ARG A 56 -13.39 5.23 6.37
N TRP A 57 -12.28 5.52 5.68
CA TRP A 57 -10.93 5.15 6.13
C TRP A 57 -10.59 5.59 7.55
N LEU A 58 -10.87 6.84 7.93
CA LEU A 58 -10.64 7.32 9.29
C LEU A 58 -11.37 6.46 10.35
N ALA A 59 -12.62 6.10 10.07
CA ALA A 59 -13.43 5.31 11.00
C ALA A 59 -12.96 3.85 11.06
N HIS A 60 -12.63 3.27 9.91
CA HIS A 60 -12.12 1.89 9.81
C HIS A 60 -10.72 1.74 10.41
N TYR A 61 -9.80 2.67 10.16
CA TYR A 61 -8.49 2.72 10.78
C TYR A 61 -8.59 2.90 12.30
N GLY A 62 -9.59 3.65 12.76
CA GLY A 62 -9.96 3.77 14.15
C GLY A 62 -9.78 5.16 14.76
N GLY A 63 -9.37 6.15 13.97
CA GLY A 63 -9.14 7.52 14.39
C GLY A 63 -7.90 8.13 13.72
N CYS A 64 -7.47 9.29 14.22
CA CYS A 64 -6.27 9.97 13.76
C CYS A 64 -5.02 9.09 13.90
N ASP A 65 -4.26 8.88 12.81
CA ASP A 65 -2.95 8.22 12.85
C ASP A 65 -1.84 9.17 13.30
N GLY A 66 -1.94 9.62 14.55
CA GLY A 66 -1.09 10.64 15.11
C GLY A 66 -1.66 11.19 16.41
N VAL A 67 -1.54 12.50 16.61
CA VAL A 67 -2.08 13.21 17.76
C VAL A 67 -3.12 14.24 17.33
N VAL A 68 -4.19 14.36 18.09
CA VAL A 68 -5.21 15.41 17.87
C VAL A 68 -4.80 16.66 18.63
N VAL A 69 -4.52 17.75 17.90
CA VAL A 69 -4.15 19.05 18.46
C VAL A 69 -5.16 20.08 18.00
N ALA A 70 -5.90 20.65 18.96
CA ALA A 70 -6.97 21.63 18.68
C ALA A 70 -8.03 21.16 17.65
N GLY A 71 -8.28 19.85 17.58
CA GLY A 71 -9.22 19.24 16.63
C GLY A 71 -8.57 18.76 15.32
N ASP A 72 -7.33 19.16 15.05
CA ASP A 72 -6.59 18.73 13.86
C ASP A 72 -5.82 17.43 14.12
N CYS A 73 -5.88 16.50 13.18
CA CYS A 73 -5.02 15.32 13.21
C CYS A 73 -3.63 15.65 12.67
N ARG A 74 -2.61 15.56 13.52
CA ARG A 74 -1.20 15.81 13.18
C ARG A 74 -0.40 14.52 13.31
N THR A 75 0.56 14.30 12.42
CA THR A 75 1.49 13.17 12.53
C THR A 75 2.33 13.24 13.83
N GLU A 76 2.91 12.12 14.22
CA GLU A 76 3.78 12.03 15.39
C GLU A 76 5.00 11.13 15.13
N ARG A 77 6.09 11.36 15.87
CA ARG A 77 7.29 10.53 15.77
C ARG A 77 7.03 9.12 16.28
N ARG A 78 7.33 8.12 15.44
CA ARG A 78 7.26 6.70 15.81
C ARG A 78 8.58 6.21 16.42
N THR A 79 8.49 5.22 17.30
CA THR A 79 9.66 4.62 17.94
C THR A 79 9.63 3.10 17.86
N ALA A 80 10.81 2.48 17.86
CA ALA A 80 10.92 1.02 17.87
C ALA A 80 10.34 0.37 19.13
N ALA A 81 10.25 1.09 20.25
CA ALA A 81 9.85 0.57 21.56
C ALA A 81 8.44 -0.04 21.56
N ASN A 82 7.50 0.56 20.82
CA ASN A 82 6.15 0.02 20.63
C ASN A 82 5.95 -0.61 19.25
N GLY A 83 7.03 -0.87 18.51
CA GLY A 83 6.96 -1.35 17.14
C GLY A 83 6.41 -0.33 16.14
N TRP A 84 6.65 0.97 16.37
CA TRP A 84 6.26 2.07 15.50
C TRP A 84 4.75 2.29 15.36
N PHE A 85 3.94 1.74 16.27
CA PHE A 85 2.50 1.92 16.28
C PHE A 85 2.07 3.33 16.75
N PRO A 86 0.84 3.77 16.41
CA PRO A 86 0.09 4.85 17.07
C PRO A 86 0.31 4.93 18.58
N THR A 87 0.52 6.14 19.13
CA THR A 87 0.69 6.30 20.59
C THR A 87 -0.56 6.83 21.27
N ALA A 88 -1.37 7.62 20.56
CA ALA A 88 -2.59 8.22 21.09
C ALA A 88 -3.87 7.39 20.85
N MET A 89 -3.78 6.29 20.09
CA MET A 89 -4.91 5.42 19.77
C MET A 89 -4.43 3.99 19.46
N THR A 90 -5.37 3.04 19.44
CA THR A 90 -5.10 1.67 18.97
C THR A 90 -5.70 1.52 17.57
N PRO A 91 -4.88 1.27 16.53
CA PRO A 91 -5.39 1.14 15.19
C PRO A 91 -6.18 -0.17 15.04
N ARG A 92 -7.18 -0.16 14.17
CA ARG A 92 -7.99 -1.31 13.75
C ARG A 92 -7.56 -1.86 12.39
N GLU A 93 -6.73 -1.11 11.67
CA GLU A 93 -6.10 -1.50 10.41
C GLU A 93 -4.57 -1.35 10.51
N ASN A 94 -3.83 -1.91 9.56
CA ASN A 94 -2.37 -1.93 9.59
C ASN A 94 -1.79 -0.51 9.61
N PRO A 95 -0.98 -0.12 10.63
CA PRO A 95 -0.34 1.19 10.66
C PRO A 95 0.80 1.32 9.64
N PHE A 96 1.26 0.22 9.04
CA PHE A 96 2.24 0.22 7.95
C PHE A 96 1.52 0.23 6.61
N TYR A 97 1.10 1.41 6.18
CA TYR A 97 0.43 1.64 4.91
C TYR A 97 1.19 2.66 4.04
N LEU A 98 0.93 2.61 2.75
CA LEU A 98 1.54 3.49 1.75
C LEU A 98 0.60 3.68 0.56
N ASP A 99 0.99 4.57 -0.33
CA ASP A 99 0.41 4.69 -1.66
C ASP A 99 1.45 4.49 -2.77
N VAL A 100 0.96 4.37 -4.00
CA VAL A 100 1.75 4.42 -5.23
C VAL A 100 0.92 5.15 -6.29
N PRO A 101 1.53 5.79 -7.31
CA PRO A 101 0.82 6.70 -8.23
C PRO A 101 0.09 5.93 -9.33
N PHE A 102 -0.84 5.08 -8.93
CA PHE A 102 -1.74 4.34 -9.80
C PHE A 102 -3.07 4.04 -9.08
N ASP A 103 -4.12 4.77 -9.43
CA ASP A 103 -5.48 4.52 -9.00
C ASP A 103 -6.20 3.65 -10.03
N ASP A 104 -6.50 2.41 -9.65
CA ASP A 104 -7.19 1.45 -10.52
C ASP A 104 -8.72 1.44 -10.36
N LEU A 105 -9.29 2.42 -9.64
CA LEU A 105 -10.71 2.57 -9.37
C LEU A 105 -11.29 3.89 -9.87
N ASN A 106 -10.72 5.01 -9.46
CA ASN A 106 -11.34 6.33 -9.61
C ASN A 106 -10.70 7.16 -10.72
N ASP A 107 -9.38 7.04 -10.95
CA ASP A 107 -8.74 7.62 -12.13
C ASP A 107 -9.24 6.93 -13.43
N PRO A 108 -9.81 7.67 -14.39
CA PRO A 108 -10.35 7.08 -15.61
C PRO A 108 -9.32 6.33 -16.46
N THR A 109 -8.08 6.80 -16.50
CA THR A 109 -6.98 6.19 -17.27
C THR A 109 -6.48 4.94 -16.57
N GLY A 110 -6.23 5.01 -15.26
CA GLY A 110 -5.86 3.89 -14.42
C GLY A 110 -6.92 2.79 -14.48
N PHE A 111 -8.19 3.13 -14.30
CA PHE A 111 -9.30 2.19 -14.43
C PHE A 111 -9.39 1.54 -15.82
N ALA A 112 -9.26 2.33 -16.90
CA ALA A 112 -9.33 1.80 -18.27
C ALA A 112 -8.16 0.89 -18.64
N THR A 113 -7.02 1.02 -17.95
CA THR A 113 -5.78 0.30 -18.30
C THR A 113 -5.39 -0.79 -17.30
N ARG A 114 -5.99 -0.83 -16.11
CA ARG A 114 -5.63 -1.72 -14.98
C ARG A 114 -5.41 -3.18 -15.36
N CYS A 115 -6.27 -3.77 -16.19
CA CYS A 115 -6.12 -5.19 -16.58
C CYS A 115 -4.96 -5.46 -17.55
N ARG A 116 -4.49 -4.43 -18.24
CA ARG A 116 -3.35 -4.53 -19.16
C ARG A 116 -2.03 -4.29 -18.43
N VAL A 117 -2.01 -3.35 -17.48
CA VAL A 117 -0.76 -2.86 -16.88
C VAL A 117 -0.45 -3.49 -15.53
N VAL A 118 -1.45 -3.95 -14.77
CA VAL A 118 -1.22 -4.56 -13.46
C VAL A 118 -0.74 -6.01 -13.64
N PRO A 119 0.48 -6.38 -13.18
CA PRO A 119 1.10 -7.67 -13.52
C PRO A 119 0.35 -8.92 -13.05
N TRP A 120 -0.49 -8.78 -12.02
CA TRP A 120 -1.28 -9.85 -11.43
C TRP A 120 -2.76 -9.82 -11.81
N ALA A 121 -3.17 -8.93 -12.72
CA ALA A 121 -4.59 -8.81 -13.10
C ALA A 121 -5.17 -10.11 -13.69
N GLY A 122 -4.33 -10.94 -14.34
CA GLY A 122 -4.70 -12.25 -14.88
C GLY A 122 -4.55 -13.42 -13.91
N ASP A 123 -4.11 -13.20 -12.67
CA ASP A 123 -3.90 -14.28 -11.71
C ASP A 123 -5.23 -14.80 -11.13
N PRO A 124 -5.32 -16.06 -10.66
CA PRO A 124 -6.47 -16.54 -9.90
C PRO A 124 -6.72 -15.65 -8.68
N GLY A 125 -7.99 -15.36 -8.42
CA GLY A 125 -8.41 -14.39 -7.41
C GLY A 125 -8.52 -12.96 -7.93
N TYR A 126 -7.82 -12.63 -9.02
CA TYR A 126 -7.80 -11.30 -9.65
C TYR A 126 -8.48 -11.29 -11.03
N ALA A 127 -8.38 -12.38 -11.78
CA ALA A 127 -8.91 -12.51 -13.13
C ALA A 127 -10.44 -12.27 -13.19
N GLY A 128 -10.88 -11.64 -14.27
CA GLY A 128 -12.31 -11.34 -14.51
C GLY A 128 -12.83 -10.08 -13.82
N ARG A 129 -11.97 -9.29 -13.17
CA ARG A 129 -12.34 -8.07 -12.43
C ARG A 129 -12.11 -6.76 -13.19
N CYS A 130 -11.85 -6.82 -14.51
CA CYS A 130 -11.44 -5.65 -15.29
C CYS A 130 -12.44 -4.48 -15.27
N THR A 131 -13.73 -4.78 -15.15
CA THR A 131 -14.81 -3.77 -15.13
C THR A 131 -15.42 -3.62 -13.74
N ASP A 132 -14.83 -4.24 -12.71
CA ASP A 132 -15.36 -4.24 -11.35
C ASP A 132 -14.89 -3.00 -10.59
N ARG A 133 -15.83 -2.08 -10.36
CA ARG A 133 -15.60 -0.82 -9.62
C ARG A 133 -15.54 -0.99 -8.10
N ALA A 134 -15.89 -2.17 -7.59
CA ALA A 134 -15.80 -2.49 -6.16
C ALA A 134 -14.56 -3.34 -5.83
N PHE A 135 -13.65 -3.51 -6.78
CA PHE A 135 -12.45 -4.32 -6.62
C PHE A 135 -11.24 -3.51 -7.06
N SER A 136 -10.21 -3.42 -6.23
CA SER A 136 -8.89 -2.91 -6.59
C SER A 136 -7.90 -4.07 -6.70
N TYR A 137 -7.04 -4.02 -7.71
CA TYR A 137 -5.88 -4.90 -7.83
C TYR A 137 -4.76 -4.53 -6.85
N LEU A 138 -4.74 -3.30 -6.32
CA LEU A 138 -3.66 -2.77 -5.49
C LEU A 138 -3.98 -2.81 -3.99
N LYS A 139 -5.22 -2.48 -3.59
CA LYS A 139 -5.64 -2.46 -2.18
C LYS A 139 -5.19 -3.74 -1.45
N ASN A 140 -4.56 -3.55 -0.29
CA ASN A 140 -4.03 -4.59 0.60
C ASN A 140 -2.82 -5.37 0.08
N ARG A 141 -2.31 -5.10 -1.13
CA ARG A 141 -1.05 -5.70 -1.58
C ARG A 141 0.15 -5.13 -0.84
N TRP A 142 1.19 -5.94 -0.76
CA TRP A 142 2.39 -5.62 0.00
C TRP A 142 3.48 -5.02 -0.88
N VAL A 143 4.16 -4.04 -0.30
CA VAL A 143 5.35 -3.41 -0.84
C VAL A 143 6.48 -3.54 0.18
N ARG A 144 7.65 -3.96 -0.31
CA ARG A 144 8.90 -3.93 0.44
C ARG A 144 9.57 -2.59 0.18
N VAL A 145 9.93 -1.88 1.24
CA VAL A 145 10.61 -0.59 1.17
C VAL A 145 11.93 -0.68 1.92
N VAL A 146 12.99 -0.11 1.36
CA VAL A 146 14.30 0.04 2.02
C VAL A 146 14.61 1.52 2.14
N GLY A 147 14.82 1.95 3.39
CA GLY A 147 15.05 3.35 3.74
C GLY A 147 16.46 3.84 3.44
N PRO A 148 16.72 5.14 3.68
CA PRO A 148 18.00 5.80 3.38
C PRO A 148 19.22 5.14 4.03
N HIS A 149 19.01 4.52 5.19
CA HIS A 149 20.07 3.88 5.99
C HIS A 149 20.03 2.33 5.95
N GLY A 150 19.29 1.76 4.99
CA GLY A 150 19.26 0.30 4.75
C GLY A 150 18.21 -0.48 5.57
N ALA A 151 17.46 0.18 6.46
CA ALA A 151 16.33 -0.43 7.14
C ALA A 151 15.30 -0.95 6.13
N THR A 152 14.86 -2.20 6.26
CA THR A 152 13.86 -2.81 5.37
C THR A 152 12.55 -2.98 6.13
N CYS A 153 11.49 -2.39 5.61
CA CYS A 153 10.13 -2.47 6.17
C CYS A 153 9.14 -2.87 5.08
N TYR A 154 7.96 -3.30 5.48
CA TYR A 154 6.89 -3.70 4.57
C TYR A 154 5.63 -2.93 4.92
N GLY A 155 4.87 -2.52 3.89
CA GLY A 155 3.59 -1.85 4.06
C GLY A 155 2.54 -2.35 3.07
N GLN A 156 1.28 -2.12 3.39
CA GLN A 156 0.15 -2.40 2.50
C GLN A 156 -0.26 -1.16 1.72
N VAL A 157 -0.59 -1.32 0.44
CA VAL A 157 -1.17 -0.23 -0.34
C VAL A 157 -2.58 0.06 0.19
N GLN A 158 -2.80 1.28 0.66
CA GLN A 158 -4.09 1.73 1.22
C GLN A 158 -4.61 3.01 0.56
N ASP A 159 -3.84 3.65 -0.30
CA ASP A 159 -4.28 4.80 -1.10
C ASP A 159 -3.53 4.83 -2.46
N ALA A 160 -3.78 5.84 -3.29
CA ALA A 160 -3.07 6.12 -4.53
C ALA A 160 -2.58 7.57 -4.59
N GLY A 161 -1.40 7.78 -5.17
CA GLY A 161 -0.70 9.07 -5.16
C GLY A 161 0.83 8.88 -5.07
N PRO A 162 1.61 9.94 -4.80
CA PRO A 162 1.23 11.34 -4.71
C PRO A 162 1.25 12.08 -6.06
N GLY A 163 0.31 13.01 -6.24
CA GLY A 163 0.29 14.00 -7.32
C GLY A 163 0.05 13.47 -8.74
N GLU A 164 0.12 12.16 -8.92
CA GLU A 164 -0.15 11.42 -10.15
C GLU A 164 -0.88 10.13 -9.80
N TYR A 165 -1.78 9.67 -10.68
CA TYR A 165 -2.72 8.60 -10.42
C TYR A 165 -2.76 7.54 -11.54
N HIS A 166 -1.95 7.66 -12.60
CA HIS A 166 -1.91 6.63 -13.65
C HIS A 166 -0.49 6.41 -14.22
N ASN A 167 0.55 6.49 -13.38
CA ASN A 167 1.95 6.31 -13.80
C ASN A 167 2.37 4.83 -13.87
N ALA A 168 1.70 4.05 -14.73
CA ALA A 168 1.91 2.60 -14.86
C ALA A 168 3.36 2.20 -15.17
N ASP A 169 4.06 2.95 -16.03
CA ASP A 169 5.44 2.64 -16.42
C ASP A 169 6.43 2.72 -15.25
N TYR A 170 6.15 3.61 -14.28
CA TYR A 170 6.89 3.65 -13.04
C TYR A 170 6.40 2.56 -12.09
N VAL A 171 5.10 2.43 -11.81
CA VAL A 171 4.61 1.54 -10.76
C VAL A 171 4.81 0.04 -11.07
N PHE A 172 4.69 -0.34 -12.35
CA PHE A 172 4.73 -1.73 -12.80
C PHE A 172 5.87 -2.04 -13.78
N GLY A 173 6.53 -1.02 -14.34
CA GLY A 173 7.58 -1.22 -15.33
C GLY A 173 8.87 -1.79 -14.75
N HIS A 174 9.66 -2.40 -15.63
CA HIS A 174 10.91 -3.09 -15.28
C HIS A 174 12.16 -2.23 -15.49
N ALA A 175 12.02 -1.02 -16.04
CA ALA A 175 13.12 -0.16 -16.46
C ALA A 175 13.63 0.78 -15.36
N ASP A 176 13.19 0.60 -14.10
CA ASP A 176 13.54 1.48 -12.98
C ASP A 176 13.29 2.97 -13.29
N GLN A 177 12.13 3.26 -13.89
CA GLN A 177 11.74 4.63 -14.27
C GLN A 177 11.48 5.48 -13.03
N ARG A 178 11.71 6.80 -13.13
CA ARG A 178 11.33 7.74 -12.07
C ARG A 178 9.84 8.10 -12.15
N PRO A 179 9.18 8.41 -11.02
CA PRO A 179 7.82 8.95 -11.04
C PRO A 179 7.78 10.21 -11.90
N VAL A 180 6.69 10.40 -12.64
CA VAL A 180 6.48 11.61 -13.47
C VAL A 180 6.16 12.84 -12.63
N ASN A 181 5.69 12.63 -11.39
CA ASN A 181 5.34 13.69 -10.46
C ASN A 181 6.51 14.68 -10.27
N ARG A 182 6.18 15.98 -10.27
CA ARG A 182 7.13 17.08 -10.03
C ARG A 182 6.84 17.85 -8.74
N ARG A 183 5.71 17.57 -8.08
CA ARG A 183 5.36 18.12 -6.77
C ARG A 183 6.06 17.34 -5.67
N TYR A 184 6.15 17.91 -4.47
CA TYR A 184 6.66 17.22 -3.27
C TYR A 184 8.05 16.59 -3.47
N GLY A 185 8.98 17.33 -4.09
CA GLY A 185 10.33 16.81 -4.38
C GLY A 185 10.39 15.76 -5.51
N GLY A 186 9.28 15.52 -6.22
CA GLY A 186 9.13 14.44 -7.18
C GLY A 186 8.86 13.09 -6.52
N ALA A 187 8.07 13.10 -5.45
CA ALA A 187 7.69 11.91 -4.70
C ALA A 187 7.02 10.86 -5.61
N GLY A 188 7.39 9.60 -5.40
CA GLY A 188 6.83 8.45 -6.10
C GLY A 188 6.07 7.49 -5.19
N MET A 189 5.92 7.84 -3.92
CA MET A 189 5.04 7.20 -2.94
C MET A 189 4.98 8.07 -1.68
N ASP A 190 3.89 7.96 -0.95
CA ASP A 190 3.75 8.39 0.43
C ASP A 190 3.78 7.17 1.34
N VAL A 191 4.38 7.33 2.52
CA VAL A 191 4.47 6.29 3.54
C VAL A 191 3.83 6.75 4.84
N SER A 192 3.21 5.82 5.58
CA SER A 192 2.63 6.13 6.89
C SER A 192 3.69 6.58 7.91
N PRO A 193 3.28 7.19 9.03
CA PRO A 193 4.20 7.50 10.13
C PRO A 193 4.97 6.26 10.64
N ALA A 194 4.33 5.09 10.65
CA ALA A 194 4.98 3.83 11.06
C ALA A 194 6.12 3.43 10.10
N LEU A 195 5.90 3.57 8.79
CA LEU A 195 6.93 3.34 7.79
C LEU A 195 8.03 4.40 7.85
N ASN A 196 7.69 5.69 7.98
CA ASN A 196 8.67 6.78 8.16
C ASN A 196 9.66 6.44 9.30
N GLY A 197 9.14 6.12 10.48
CA GLY A 197 9.97 5.79 11.63
C GLY A 197 10.71 4.45 11.51
N CYS A 198 10.13 3.46 10.82
CA CYS A 198 10.76 2.15 10.59
C CYS A 198 11.92 2.25 9.58
N LEU A 199 11.72 3.03 8.52
CA LEU A 199 12.69 3.25 7.44
C LEU A 199 13.81 4.21 7.86
N GLY A 200 13.59 4.97 8.94
CA GLY A 200 14.56 5.89 9.50
C GLY A 200 14.68 7.17 8.68
N PHE A 201 13.54 7.73 8.28
CA PHE A 201 13.53 9.04 7.63
C PHE A 201 14.06 10.12 8.58
N ARG A 202 14.66 11.15 8.02
CA ARG A 202 15.23 12.27 8.79
C ARG A 202 14.11 13.10 9.41
N ASP A 203 13.13 13.44 8.58
CA ASP A 203 12.04 14.35 8.92
C ASP A 203 10.70 13.60 8.93
N LEU A 204 9.80 14.03 9.83
CA LEU A 204 8.46 13.43 9.93
C LEU A 204 7.56 13.81 8.76
N ASP A 205 7.83 14.97 8.17
CA ASP A 205 7.04 15.59 7.10
C ASP A 205 8.00 16.34 6.16
N GLY A 206 8.94 15.59 5.59
CA GLY A 206 9.97 16.08 4.67
C GLY A 206 9.81 15.46 3.28
N SER A 207 10.49 16.04 2.29
CA SER A 207 10.40 15.62 0.87
C SER A 207 11.76 15.32 0.23
N ASP A 208 12.78 15.05 1.05
CA ASP A 208 14.16 14.80 0.59
C ASP A 208 14.58 13.32 0.71
N ASP A 209 13.94 12.57 1.61
CA ASP A 209 14.33 11.18 1.90
C ASP A 209 14.04 10.27 0.71
N ARG A 210 15.01 9.40 0.42
CA ARG A 210 14.94 8.47 -0.71
C ARG A 210 14.90 7.03 -0.25
N VAL A 211 14.05 6.27 -0.91
CA VAL A 211 13.89 4.83 -0.71
C VAL A 211 14.20 4.07 -1.99
N ARG A 212 14.35 2.76 -1.84
CA ARG A 212 14.09 1.82 -2.92
C ARG A 212 12.94 0.90 -2.51
N TRP A 213 12.08 0.54 -3.45
CA TRP A 213 10.94 -0.32 -3.16
C TRP A 213 10.68 -1.32 -4.27
N GLN A 214 9.95 -2.39 -3.94
CA GLN A 214 9.41 -3.34 -4.91
C GLN A 214 8.13 -3.96 -4.35
N TRP A 215 7.26 -4.43 -5.22
CA TRP A 215 6.14 -5.28 -4.81
C TRP A 215 6.64 -6.56 -4.11
N ALA A 216 5.85 -7.09 -3.20
CA ALA A 216 6.11 -8.34 -2.50
C ALA A 216 4.84 -9.20 -2.45
N GLU A 217 4.97 -10.52 -2.59
CA GLU A 217 3.84 -11.40 -2.27
C GLU A 217 3.63 -11.50 -0.76
N ALA A 218 2.38 -11.67 -0.33
CA ALA A 218 2.07 -11.84 1.10
C ALA A 218 2.85 -13.00 1.75
N SER A 219 3.13 -14.07 0.99
CA SER A 219 3.96 -15.21 1.43
C SER A 219 5.46 -14.91 1.55
N GLU A 220 5.90 -13.75 1.05
CA GLU A 220 7.29 -13.28 1.09
C GLU A 220 7.50 -12.18 2.13
N VAL A 221 6.43 -11.72 2.78
CA VAL A 221 6.50 -10.75 3.89
C VAL A 221 6.90 -11.50 5.15
N PRO A 222 8.10 -11.25 5.71
CA PRO A 222 8.53 -11.90 6.94
C PRO A 222 7.74 -11.35 8.14
N PRO A 223 7.62 -12.11 9.24
CA PRO A 223 7.06 -11.59 10.49
C PRO A 223 7.81 -10.34 10.96
N GLY A 224 7.05 -9.31 11.35
CA GLY A 224 7.58 -8.04 11.84
C GLY A 224 6.48 -7.18 12.47
N PRO A 225 6.78 -5.94 12.87
CA PRO A 225 5.77 -5.01 13.37
C PRO A 225 4.60 -4.84 12.38
N TRP A 226 4.91 -4.78 11.08
CA TRP A 226 3.95 -4.65 9.97
C TRP A 226 2.99 -5.83 9.82
N THR A 227 3.28 -7.02 10.36
CA THR A 227 2.37 -8.18 10.31
C THR A 227 1.55 -8.37 11.59
N ARG A 228 1.72 -7.52 12.62
CA ARG A 228 0.97 -7.66 13.89
C ARG A 228 -0.51 -7.36 13.73
N LEU A 229 -0.84 -6.48 12.78
CA LEU A 229 -2.19 -6.12 12.39
C LEU A 229 -2.19 -5.95 10.87
N VAL A 230 -2.94 -6.78 10.16
CA VAL A 230 -3.02 -6.78 8.69
C VAL A 230 -4.39 -6.27 8.27
N THR A 231 -4.43 -5.28 7.39
CA THR A 231 -5.69 -4.81 6.81
C THR A 231 -6.20 -5.85 5.82
N THR A 232 -7.41 -6.32 6.04
CA THR A 232 -8.13 -7.24 5.13
C THR A 232 -9.44 -6.65 4.62
N THR A 233 -9.81 -5.45 5.07
CA THR A 233 -11.01 -4.74 4.62
C THR A 233 -10.96 -4.57 3.10
N PRO A 234 -12.01 -4.96 2.36
CA PRO A 234 -12.07 -4.74 0.92
C PRO A 234 -12.26 -3.25 0.60
N VAL A 235 -12.40 -2.93 -0.68
CA VAL A 235 -12.80 -1.59 -1.12
C VAL A 235 -14.13 -1.21 -0.47
N THR A 236 -14.21 0.01 0.07
CA THR A 236 -15.43 0.59 0.64
C THR A 236 -15.78 1.86 -0.13
N THR A 237 -17.00 1.93 -0.67
CA THR A 237 -17.42 3.01 -1.59
C THR A 237 -18.39 4.02 -0.99
N ASP A 238 -18.93 3.75 0.20
CA ASP A 238 -19.91 4.57 0.92
C ASP A 238 -19.65 4.52 2.43
#